data_AF-A0A2S0N6W2-F1
#
_entry.id   AF-A0A2S0N6W2-F1
#
_cell.length_a   1.000
_cell.length_b   1.000
_cell.length_c   1.000
_cell.angle_alpha   90.00
_cell.angle_beta   90.00
_cell.angle_gamma   90.00
#
_symmetry.space_group_name_H-M   'P 1'
#
loop_
_entity.id
_entity.type
_entity.pdbx_description
1 polymer ?
#
loop_
_entity_poly.entity_id
_entity_poly.type
_entity_poly.pdbx_seq_one_letter_code
_entity_poly.pdbx_strand_id
1 'polypeptide(L)'
;MPFVVNFSPDVIARAEGSAKGAFTVLRDRVRDALKAEFGQAMDFWCALDIDDDGRLHLQGGIIASWQDSDRVRKALKRAGGRWTHRRGEKRQVWIGEHGDGGWGTYCVRNNEAVRQQVGQRGVSASPTIKRRAEALYGRDRLSVLQAQEEA
;
A
#
# COMPACT_ATOMS: atom_id res chain seq x y z
N MET A 1 -4.08 -9.09 4.66
CA MET A 1 -3.52 -8.37 5.83
C MET A 1 -3.36 -6.89 5.48
N PRO A 2 -4.15 -5.98 6.08
CA PRO A 2 -3.93 -4.53 6.01
C PRO A 2 -2.56 -4.12 6.52
N PHE A 3 -1.97 -3.06 5.95
CA PHE A 3 -0.73 -2.49 6.46
C PHE A 3 -0.66 -0.98 6.28
N VAL A 4 0.12 -0.34 7.15
CA VAL A 4 0.70 1.00 6.97
C VAL A 4 2.20 0.90 7.17
N VAL A 5 2.99 1.54 6.31
CA VAL A 5 4.42 1.71 6.48
C VAL A 5 4.82 3.17 6.32
N ASN A 6 5.40 3.72 7.39
CA ASN A 6 6.02 5.03 7.42
C ASN A 6 7.50 4.92 7.01
N PHE A 7 7.94 5.82 6.13
CA PHE A 7 9.32 5.86 5.67
C PHE A 7 10.13 6.86 6.49
N SER A 8 11.37 6.49 6.76
CA SER A 8 12.37 7.36 7.37
C SER A 8 12.64 8.59 6.49
N PRO A 9 13.02 9.73 7.06
CA PRO A 9 13.24 10.97 6.31
C PRO A 9 14.22 10.82 5.14
N ASP A 10 15.27 10.02 5.31
CA ASP A 10 16.26 9.76 4.24
C ASP A 10 15.67 8.95 3.08
N VAL A 11 14.76 8.01 3.36
CA VAL A 11 14.07 7.25 2.31
C VAL A 11 13.10 8.14 1.54
N ILE A 12 12.40 9.04 2.23
CA ILE A 12 11.46 10.00 1.61
C ILE A 12 12.23 10.97 0.73
N ALA A 13 13.28 11.61 1.24
CA ALA A 13 14.07 12.57 0.48
C ALA A 13 14.67 11.94 -0.80
N ARG A 14 15.13 10.69 -0.74
CA ARG A 14 15.61 9.95 -1.92
C ARG A 14 14.48 9.63 -2.90
N ALA A 15 13.29 9.32 -2.41
CA ALA A 15 12.15 9.01 -3.26
C ALA A 15 11.63 10.26 -3.99
N GLU A 16 11.56 11.40 -3.30
CA GLU A 16 11.14 12.69 -3.86
C GLU A 16 12.14 13.22 -4.90
N GLY A 17 13.44 13.06 -4.66
CA GLY A 17 14.48 13.45 -5.62
C GLY A 17 14.66 12.52 -6.83
N SER A 18 13.89 11.42 -6.91
CA SER A 18 14.05 10.41 -7.97
C SER A 18 13.22 10.74 -9.21
N ALA A 19 13.85 10.69 -10.39
CA ALA A 19 13.17 10.83 -11.67
C ALA A 19 12.08 9.76 -11.93
N LYS A 20 12.09 8.64 -11.21
CA LYS A 20 11.03 7.61 -11.30
C LYS A 20 9.72 8.01 -10.60
N GLY A 21 9.75 9.07 -9.80
CA GLY A 21 8.66 9.51 -8.92
C GLY A 21 8.66 8.77 -7.57
N ALA A 22 8.26 9.48 -6.53
CA ALA A 22 8.30 8.99 -5.15
C ALA A 22 7.47 7.71 -4.97
N PHE A 23 6.25 7.66 -5.51
CA PHE A 23 5.39 6.49 -5.40
C PHE A 23 6.06 5.21 -5.91
N THR A 24 6.63 5.26 -7.12
CA THR A 24 7.30 4.12 -7.75
C THR A 24 8.46 3.62 -6.90
N VAL A 25 9.27 4.53 -6.36
CA VAL A 25 10.41 4.19 -5.50
C VAL A 25 9.94 3.51 -4.21
N LEU A 26 8.96 4.11 -3.51
CA LEU A 26 8.48 3.58 -2.23
C LEU A 26 7.79 2.23 -2.38
N ARG A 27 6.97 2.05 -3.43
CA ARG A 27 6.33 0.77 -3.77
C ARG A 27 7.37 -0.31 -4.04
N ASP A 28 8.39 0.00 -4.84
CA ASP A 28 9.43 -0.96 -5.21
C ASP A 28 10.25 -1.39 -3.99
N ARG A 29 10.52 -0.47 -3.05
CA ARG A 29 11.15 -0.82 -1.76
C ARG A 29 10.32 -1.83 -0.97
N VAL A 30 9.01 -1.66 -0.90
CA VAL A 30 8.12 -2.62 -0.22
C VAL A 30 8.13 -3.97 -0.94
N ARG A 31 7.97 -3.97 -2.27
CA ARG A 31 8.03 -5.19 -3.09
C ARG A 31 9.33 -5.97 -2.85
N ASP A 32 10.46 -5.28 -2.92
CA ASP A 32 11.78 -5.91 -2.84
C ASP A 32 12.07 -6.41 -1.42
N ALA A 33 11.63 -5.69 -0.39
CA ALA A 33 11.75 -6.14 1.00
C ALA A 33 10.89 -7.36 1.30
N LEU A 34 9.64 -7.40 0.78
CA LEU A 34 8.78 -8.58 0.87
C LEU A 34 9.41 -9.77 0.15
N LYS A 35 9.89 -9.58 -1.09
CA LYS A 35 10.55 -10.65 -1.85
C LYS A 35 11.77 -11.20 -1.12
N ALA A 36 12.59 -10.34 -0.54
CA ALA A 36 13.77 -10.74 0.23
C ALA A 36 13.42 -11.53 1.50
N GLU A 37 12.30 -11.21 2.18
CA GLU A 37 11.89 -11.90 3.41
C GLU A 37 11.15 -13.23 3.14
N PHE A 38 10.43 -13.32 2.04
CA PHE A 38 9.63 -14.50 1.69
C PHE A 38 10.31 -15.45 0.69
N GLY A 39 11.41 -15.04 0.06
CA GLY A 39 12.10 -15.81 -0.98
C GLY A 39 11.37 -15.85 -2.32
N GLN A 40 10.21 -15.21 -2.43
CA GLN A 40 9.37 -15.17 -3.62
C GLN A 40 8.59 -13.86 -3.71
N ALA A 41 8.08 -13.53 -4.90
CA ALA A 41 7.24 -12.35 -5.07
C ALA A 41 5.92 -12.50 -4.29
N MET A 42 5.59 -11.50 -3.46
CA MET A 42 4.34 -11.45 -2.73
C MET A 42 3.32 -10.58 -3.47
N ASP A 43 2.06 -11.02 -3.50
CA ASP A 43 0.97 -10.21 -4.02
C ASP A 43 0.53 -9.17 -2.98
N PHE A 44 0.53 -7.90 -3.37
CA PHE A 44 0.05 -6.81 -2.54
C PHE A 44 -0.50 -5.67 -3.40
N TRP A 45 -1.29 -4.82 -2.76
CA TRP A 45 -1.68 -3.52 -3.30
C TRP A 45 -1.30 -2.44 -2.30
N CYS A 46 -1.08 -1.24 -2.80
CA CYS A 46 -0.79 -0.09 -1.97
C CYS A 46 -1.33 1.20 -2.59
N ALA A 47 -1.64 2.14 -1.71
CA ALA A 47 -1.89 3.54 -1.99
C ALA A 47 -0.81 4.39 -1.29
N LEU A 48 -0.30 5.39 -1.99
CA LEU A 48 0.45 6.50 -1.42
C LEU A 48 -0.52 7.40 -0.69
N ASP A 49 -0.12 7.81 0.50
CA ASP A 49 -0.88 8.69 1.36
C ASP A 49 0.09 9.72 1.99
N ILE A 50 -0.48 10.79 2.51
CA ILE A 50 0.21 11.92 3.15
C ILE A 50 -0.38 12.09 4.54
N ASP A 51 0.47 12.21 5.56
CA ASP A 51 0.02 12.54 6.91
C ASP A 51 -0.15 14.07 7.11
N ASP A 52 -0.63 14.47 8.29
CA ASP A 52 -0.91 15.88 8.60
C ASP A 52 0.34 16.78 8.51
N ASP A 53 1.54 16.20 8.60
CA ASP A 53 2.82 16.89 8.47
C ASP A 53 3.34 16.91 7.01
N GLY A 54 2.55 16.45 6.04
CA GLY A 54 2.94 16.39 4.63
C GLY A 54 3.85 15.19 4.29
N ARG A 55 4.07 14.26 5.22
CA ARG A 55 5.02 13.16 5.04
C ARG A 55 4.36 11.99 4.31
N LEU A 56 5.10 11.44 3.34
CA LEU A 56 4.68 10.29 2.55
C LEU A 56 4.74 8.96 3.33
N HIS A 57 3.67 8.17 3.23
CA HIS A 57 3.62 6.77 3.68
C HIS A 57 2.81 5.91 2.71
N LEU A 58 2.97 4.59 2.82
CA LEU A 58 2.16 3.64 2.05
C LEU A 58 1.15 2.95 2.96
N GLN A 59 -0.07 2.81 2.47
CA GLN A 59 -1.12 1.98 3.06
C GLN A 59 -1.55 0.93 2.04
N GLY A 60 -2.05 -0.22 2.47
CA GLY A 60 -2.52 -1.21 1.52
C GLY A 60 -2.85 -2.55 2.12
N GLY A 61 -2.81 -3.58 1.29
CA GLY A 61 -3.07 -4.95 1.71
C GLY A 61 -2.10 -5.94 1.08
N ILE A 62 -1.59 -6.86 1.89
CA ILE A 62 -0.73 -7.97 1.45
C ILE A 62 -1.53 -9.28 1.54
N ILE A 63 -1.42 -10.11 0.51
CA ILE A 63 -1.93 -11.48 0.52
C ILE A 63 -0.93 -12.35 1.29
N ALA A 64 -1.16 -12.47 2.60
CA ALA A 64 -0.39 -13.30 3.51
C ALA A 64 -1.28 -13.77 4.67
N SER A 65 -0.94 -14.91 5.26
CA SER A 65 -1.60 -15.42 6.48
C SER A 65 -1.21 -14.57 7.69
N TRP A 66 -2.07 -14.52 8.71
CA TRP A 66 -1.72 -13.86 9.98
C TRP A 66 -0.52 -14.50 10.68
N GLN A 67 -0.27 -15.79 10.43
CA GLN A 67 0.92 -16.50 10.91
C GLN A 67 2.24 -15.89 10.37
N ASP A 68 2.19 -15.20 9.24
CA ASP A 68 3.35 -14.50 8.65
C ASP A 68 3.48 -13.04 9.13
N SER A 69 2.65 -12.58 10.06
CA SER A 69 2.58 -11.18 10.51
C SER A 69 3.94 -10.60 10.94
N ASP A 70 4.75 -11.37 11.68
CA ASP A 70 6.08 -10.94 12.11
C ASP A 70 7.06 -10.79 10.94
N ARG A 71 6.99 -11.69 9.96
CA ARG A 71 7.80 -11.61 8.73
C ARG A 71 7.39 -10.42 7.89
N VAL A 72 6.09 -10.20 7.72
CA VAL A 72 5.55 -9.00 7.06
C VAL A 72 6.04 -7.73 7.76
N ARG A 73 5.92 -7.67 9.09
CA ARG A 73 6.37 -6.52 9.88
C ARG A 73 7.86 -6.26 9.71
N LYS A 74 8.68 -7.31 9.73
CA LYS A 74 10.13 -7.23 9.50
C LYS A 74 10.47 -6.71 8.10
N ALA A 75 9.78 -7.20 7.07
CA ALA A 75 9.95 -6.73 5.70
C ALA A 75 9.56 -5.25 5.56
N LEU A 76 8.41 -4.84 6.11
CA LEU A 76 7.94 -3.45 6.07
C LEU A 76 8.87 -2.50 6.85
N LYS A 77 9.41 -2.91 8.00
CA LYS A 77 10.43 -2.14 8.72
C LYS A 77 11.70 -1.96 7.87
N ARG A 78 12.14 -3.00 7.18
CA ARG A 78 13.28 -2.93 6.26
C ARG A 78 12.99 -1.96 5.10
N ALA A 79 11.80 -2.02 4.50
CA ALA A 79 11.40 -1.12 3.42
C ALA A 79 11.37 0.35 3.87
N GLY A 80 10.83 0.60 5.06
CA GLY A 80 10.69 1.91 5.68
C GLY A 80 12.02 2.59 6.05
N GLY A 81 13.13 1.86 6.09
CA GLY A 81 14.44 2.38 6.47
C GLY A 81 14.61 2.58 7.98
N ARG A 82 15.72 3.20 8.38
CA ARG A 82 16.12 3.31 9.80
C ARG A 82 15.57 4.60 10.40
N TRP A 83 14.90 4.48 11.53
CA TRP A 83 14.49 5.62 12.35
C TRP A 83 15.51 5.89 13.45
N THR A 84 15.88 7.15 13.65
CA THR A 84 16.82 7.59 14.70
C THR A 84 16.13 7.79 16.04
N HIS A 85 14.81 8.08 16.04
CA HIS A 85 14.04 8.32 17.25
C HIS A 85 13.08 7.16 17.57
N ARG A 86 13.06 6.76 18.84
CA ARG A 86 12.24 5.64 19.37
C ARG A 86 10.75 5.76 19.05
N ARG A 87 10.19 6.98 19.00
CA ARG A 87 8.79 7.22 18.67
C ARG A 87 8.48 6.85 17.21
N GLY A 88 9.35 7.22 16.29
CA GLY A 88 9.22 6.90 14.86
C GLY A 88 9.33 5.39 14.62
N GLU A 89 10.31 4.75 15.26
CA GLU A 89 10.49 3.30 15.17
C GLU A 89 9.25 2.52 15.63
N LYS A 90 8.62 2.92 16.74
CA LYS A 90 7.40 2.26 17.25
C LYS A 90 6.19 2.44 16.32
N ARG A 91 6.10 3.57 15.61
CA ARG A 91 4.99 3.89 14.71
C ARG A 91 5.31 3.58 13.25
N GLN A 92 6.46 2.98 12.97
CA GLN A 92 6.93 2.75 11.60
C GLN A 92 6.00 1.83 10.82
N VAL A 93 5.49 0.78 11.46
CA VAL A 93 4.67 -0.24 10.79
C VAL A 93 3.44 -0.55 11.63
N TRP A 94 2.28 -0.46 10.98
CA TRP A 94 1.04 -1.05 11.46
C TRP A 94 0.63 -2.18 10.52
N ILE A 95 0.13 -3.27 11.09
CA ILE A 95 -0.48 -4.39 10.36
C ILE A 95 -1.76 -4.78 11.10
N GLY A 96 -2.81 -5.05 10.34
CA GLY A 96 -4.09 -5.55 10.85
C GLY A 96 -4.32 -7.00 10.42
N GLU A 97 -5.14 -7.73 11.17
CA GLU A 97 -5.45 -9.12 10.85
C GLU A 97 -6.40 -9.23 9.64
N HIS A 98 -7.49 -8.48 9.69
CA HIS A 98 -8.54 -8.45 8.66
C HIS A 98 -8.71 -7.04 8.11
N GLY A 99 -8.87 -6.93 6.79
CA GLY A 99 -9.31 -5.69 6.14
C GLY A 99 -10.72 -5.88 5.65
N ASP A 100 -11.60 -4.94 5.98
CA ASP A 100 -12.95 -4.87 5.40
C ASP A 100 -12.97 -3.95 4.18
N GLY A 101 -14.14 -3.76 3.58
CA GLY A 101 -14.33 -2.79 2.48
C GLY A 101 -14.00 -1.35 2.88
N GLY A 102 -14.12 -1.01 4.16
CA GLY A 102 -13.79 0.32 4.70
C GLY A 102 -12.29 0.62 4.62
N TRP A 103 -11.42 -0.38 4.77
CA TRP A 103 -9.97 -0.22 4.65
C TRP A 103 -9.54 0.26 3.26
N GLY A 104 -10.16 -0.26 2.19
CA GLY A 104 -9.87 0.15 0.82
C GLY A 104 -10.17 1.63 0.61
N THR A 105 -11.37 2.07 1.00
CA THR A 105 -11.81 3.47 0.96
C THR A 105 -10.92 4.37 1.80
N TYR A 106 -10.54 3.91 3.00
CA TYR A 106 -9.62 4.63 3.88
C TYR A 106 -8.27 4.89 3.20
N CYS A 107 -7.68 3.90 2.53
CA CYS A 107 -6.37 4.03 1.89
C CYS A 107 -6.34 5.04 0.73
N VAL A 108 -7.48 5.29 0.09
CA VAL A 108 -7.56 6.18 -1.08
C VAL A 108 -8.13 7.56 -0.77
N ARG A 109 -8.47 7.84 0.50
CA ARG A 109 -9.16 9.07 0.93
C ARG A 109 -8.42 10.37 0.56
N ASN A 110 -7.10 10.32 0.55
CA ASN A 110 -6.23 11.49 0.31
C ASN A 110 -5.64 11.52 -1.11
N ASN A 111 -6.17 10.71 -2.04
CA ASN A 111 -5.60 10.60 -3.39
C ASN A 111 -5.49 11.95 -4.13
N GLU A 112 -6.40 12.89 -3.87
CA GLU A 112 -6.33 14.21 -4.48
C GLU A 112 -5.15 15.03 -3.93
N ALA A 113 -4.99 15.11 -2.61
CA ALA A 113 -3.85 15.76 -1.98
C ALA A 113 -2.52 15.14 -2.43
N VAL A 114 -2.47 13.81 -2.51
CA VAL A 114 -1.33 13.05 -3.06
C VAL A 114 -1.04 13.49 -4.49
N ARG A 115 -2.05 13.55 -5.35
CA ARG A 115 -1.86 13.99 -6.74
C ARG A 115 -1.32 15.41 -6.82
N GLN A 116 -1.76 16.32 -5.96
CA GLN A 116 -1.30 17.70 -5.92
C GLN A 116 0.17 17.80 -5.45
N GLN A 117 0.57 17.00 -4.46
CA GLN A 117 1.94 17.03 -3.90
C GLN A 117 2.97 16.31 -4.79
N VAL A 118 2.65 15.12 -5.29
CA VAL A 118 3.63 14.27 -6.02
C VAL A 118 3.41 14.22 -7.54
N GLY A 119 2.36 14.87 -8.06
CA GLY A 119 2.05 14.94 -9.49
C GLY A 119 1.61 13.61 -10.12
N GLN A 120 1.35 12.57 -9.32
CA GLN A 120 1.02 11.22 -9.79
C GLN A 120 -0.11 10.60 -8.96
N ARG A 121 -0.90 9.70 -9.57
CA ARG A 121 -1.82 8.84 -8.81
C ARG A 121 -1.00 7.78 -8.06
N GLY A 122 -1.28 7.63 -6.78
CA GLY A 122 -0.50 6.81 -5.86
C GLY A 122 -0.97 5.38 -5.67
N VAL A 123 -1.73 4.76 -6.57
CA VAL A 123 -2.31 3.42 -6.33
C VAL A 123 -1.72 2.38 -7.26
N SER A 124 -1.35 1.22 -6.71
CA SER A 124 -0.86 0.08 -7.47
C SER A 124 -1.30 -1.23 -6.82
N ALA A 125 -1.43 -2.27 -7.64
CA ALA A 125 -1.75 -3.61 -7.21
C ALA A 125 -0.99 -4.63 -8.08
N SER A 126 -0.58 -5.74 -7.48
CA SER A 126 0.01 -6.85 -8.21
C SER A 126 -0.92 -7.38 -9.31
N PRO A 127 -0.40 -7.93 -10.42
CA PRO A 127 -1.21 -8.43 -11.53
C PRO A 127 -2.29 -9.43 -11.11
N THR A 128 -1.99 -10.33 -10.18
CA THR A 128 -2.97 -11.30 -9.64
C THR A 128 -4.16 -10.60 -8.99
N ILE A 129 -3.91 -9.53 -8.22
CA ILE A 129 -4.94 -8.75 -7.55
C ILE A 129 -5.78 -8.00 -8.58
N LYS A 130 -5.15 -7.36 -9.57
CA LYS A 130 -5.86 -6.66 -10.66
C LYS A 130 -6.81 -7.58 -11.40
N ARG A 131 -6.32 -8.73 -11.85
CA ARG A 131 -7.13 -9.73 -12.57
C ARG A 131 -8.32 -10.22 -11.74
N ARG A 132 -8.13 -10.44 -10.43
CA ARG A 132 -9.22 -10.85 -9.53
C ARG A 132 -10.23 -9.72 -9.31
N ALA A 133 -9.76 -8.49 -9.15
CA ALA A 133 -10.61 -7.32 -8.99
C ALA A 133 -11.45 -7.06 -10.26
N GLU A 134 -10.85 -7.18 -11.45
CA GLU A 134 -11.56 -7.07 -12.73
C GLU A 134 -12.66 -8.13 -12.87
N ALA A 135 -12.36 -9.38 -12.51
CA ALA A 135 -13.35 -10.47 -12.56
C ALA A 135 -14.48 -10.29 -11.53
N LEU A 136 -14.20 -9.75 -10.34
CA LEU A 136 -15.23 -9.42 -9.34
C LEU A 136 -16.10 -8.27 -9.81
N TYR A 137 -15.49 -7.15 -10.21
CA TYR A 137 -16.20 -5.97 -10.71
C TYR A 137 -17.06 -6.30 -11.93
N GLY A 138 -16.55 -7.13 -12.85
CA GLY A 138 -17.32 -7.58 -14.01
C GLY A 138 -18.58 -8.34 -13.63
N ARG A 139 -18.51 -9.20 -12.62
CA ARG A 139 -19.69 -9.94 -12.10
C ARG A 139 -20.68 -9.00 -11.43
N ASP A 140 -20.21 -8.13 -10.55
CA ASP A 140 -21.07 -7.17 -9.84
C ASP A 140 -21.75 -6.18 -10.80
N ARG A 141 -21.03 -5.73 -11.82
CA ARG A 141 -21.57 -4.85 -12.87
C ARG A 141 -22.67 -5.54 -13.65
N LEU A 142 -22.49 -6.81 -14.02
CA LEU A 142 -23.52 -7.58 -14.73
C LEU A 142 -24.77 -7.76 -13.88
N SER A 143 -24.63 -8.08 -12.59
CA SER A 143 -25.79 -8.23 -11.70
C SER A 143 -26.58 -6.94 -11.53
N VAL A 144 -25.90 -5.79 -11.46
CA VAL A 144 -26.58 -4.48 -11.37
C VAL A 144 -27.34 -4.16 -12.66
N LEU A 145 -26.73 -4.39 -13.82
CA LEU A 145 -27.38 -4.13 -15.11
C LEU A 145 -28.62 -5.03 -15.31
N GLN A 146 -28.53 -6.31 -14.95
CA GLN A 146 -29.67 -7.24 -15.02
C GLN A 146 -30.81 -6.82 -14.10
N ALA A 147 -30.51 -6.40 -12.87
CA ALA A 147 -31.52 -5.90 -11.93
C ALA A 147 -32.21 -4.61 -12.41
N GLN A 148 -31.58 -3.84 -13.31
CA GLN A 148 -32.17 -2.65 -13.93
C GLN A 148 -33.04 -2.98 -15.15
N GLU A 149 -32.82 -4.12 -15.81
CA GLU A 149 -33.63 -4.58 -16.95
C GLU A 149 -34.92 -5.30 -16.49
N GLU A 150 -34.95 -5.78 -15.25
CA GLU A 150 -36.11 -6.46 -14.63
C GLU A 150 -37.03 -5.53 -13.82
N ALA A 151 -36.69 -4.25 -13.69
CA ALA A 151 -37.42 -3.23 -12.91
C ALA A 151 -38.19 -2.24 -13.81
#